data_AF-A0A944HPT2-F1
#
_entry.id   AF-A0A944HPT2-F1
#
_cell.length_a   1.000
_cell.length_b   1.000
_cell.length_c   1.000
_cell.angle_alpha   90.00
_cell.angle_beta   90.00
_cell.angle_gamma   90.00
#
_symmetry.space_group_name_H-M   'P 1'
#
loop_
_entity.id
_entity.type
_entity.pdbx_description
1 polymer ?
#
loop_
_entity_poly.entity_id
_entity_poly.type
_entity_poly.pdbx_seq_one_letter_code
_entity_poly.pdbx_strand_id
1 'polypeptide(L)'
;MTDTNAPQEPQGGGGGGIVIGRMSGGAVASGRKARAEDRSERVARPAERDAALVPVPSRPPGEGAIAAGEVVGGALAAGPEAEAVDSSRELLAVPPELLAAVRELRGHLPLLARTDGDGLDEVEGQLAGLEEEAAPAGRAERGRLVRLRALLGGGATAAGGLASALAVVQAISQLLA
;
A
#
# COMPACT_ATOMS: atom_id res chain seq x y z
N MET A 1 -61.64 -17.17 21.21
CA MET A 1 -61.71 -18.07 20.06
C MET A 1 -61.06 -17.33 18.92
N THR A 2 -59.89 -17.79 18.46
CA THR A 2 -59.12 -17.31 17.28
C THR A 2 -58.94 -15.80 17.09
N ASP A 3 -57.77 -15.30 17.47
CA ASP A 3 -57.02 -14.34 16.65
C ASP A 3 -56.93 -14.84 15.19
N THR A 4 -57.00 -13.92 14.23
CA THR A 4 -56.51 -14.17 12.87
C THR A 4 -55.62 -13.02 12.45
N ASN A 5 -54.32 -13.26 12.62
CA ASN A 5 -53.22 -12.40 12.21
C ASN A 5 -53.23 -12.18 10.68
N ALA A 6 -52.79 -11.02 10.23
CA ALA A 6 -52.62 -10.74 8.80
C ALA A 6 -51.48 -11.60 8.21
N PRO A 7 -51.54 -11.97 6.92
CA PRO A 7 -50.40 -12.59 6.26
C PRO A 7 -49.27 -11.55 6.09
N GLN A 8 -48.32 -11.55 7.02
CA GLN A 8 -47.06 -10.84 6.84
C GLN A 8 -46.18 -11.61 5.85
N GLU A 9 -45.84 -10.99 4.72
CA GLU A 9 -44.89 -11.56 3.77
C GLU A 9 -43.48 -11.62 4.39
N PRO A 10 -42.81 -12.78 4.43
CA PRO A 10 -41.44 -12.89 4.91
C PRO A 10 -40.43 -12.45 3.83
N GLN A 11 -40.40 -11.15 3.49
CA GLN A 11 -39.40 -10.57 2.58
C GLN A 11 -38.20 -10.01 3.35
N GLY A 12 -37.25 -10.88 3.72
CA GLY A 12 -35.99 -10.44 4.32
C GLY A 12 -35.08 -11.57 4.79
N GLY A 13 -34.09 -11.94 3.97
CA GLY A 13 -33.00 -12.83 4.38
C GLY A 13 -32.15 -13.32 3.20
N GLY A 14 -31.00 -12.69 2.96
CA GLY A 14 -29.96 -13.25 2.07
C GLY A 14 -28.78 -12.32 1.67
N GLY A 15 -27.54 -12.79 1.84
CA GLY A 15 -26.28 -12.11 1.49
C GLY A 15 -24.91 -12.64 2.00
N GLY A 16 -24.63 -13.95 2.18
CA GLY A 16 -23.32 -14.62 2.50
C GLY A 16 -22.32 -14.07 3.58
N GLY A 17 -21.42 -14.92 4.15
CA GLY A 17 -20.43 -14.51 5.20
C GLY A 17 -18.94 -14.79 4.91
N ILE A 18 -18.05 -13.79 5.07
CA ILE A 18 -16.57 -13.84 4.87
C ILE A 18 -15.79 -14.47 6.06
N VAL A 19 -14.59 -15.03 5.75
CA VAL A 19 -13.45 -15.66 6.52
C VAL A 19 -12.06 -14.95 6.74
N ILE A 20 -11.89 -13.62 6.56
CA ILE A 20 -10.64 -12.78 6.49
C ILE A 20 -9.35 -13.31 7.15
N GLY A 21 -8.18 -13.19 6.53
CA GLY A 21 -6.94 -13.26 7.31
C GLY A 21 -6.59 -11.99 8.14
N ARG A 22 -6.18 -12.11 9.43
CA ARG A 22 -5.70 -11.12 10.47
C ARG A 22 -5.72 -9.61 10.17
N MET A 23 -5.17 -9.24 9.01
CA MET A 23 -4.89 -7.92 8.48
C MET A 23 -3.67 -7.21 9.06
N SER A 24 -3.04 -6.42 8.20
CA SER A 24 -2.11 -5.35 8.59
C SER A 24 -2.21 -4.12 7.67
N GLY A 25 -3.41 -3.88 7.15
CA GLY A 25 -3.80 -2.71 6.39
C GLY A 25 -5.20 -2.87 5.79
N GLY A 26 -5.81 -1.76 5.38
CA GLY A 26 -7.04 -1.68 4.61
C GLY A 26 -8.37 -1.86 5.36
N ALA A 27 -9.48 -1.77 4.64
CA ALA A 27 -10.83 -1.61 5.19
C ALA A 27 -11.85 -2.65 4.69
N VAL A 28 -12.65 -3.24 5.60
CA VAL A 28 -13.46 -4.45 5.33
C VAL A 28 -14.99 -4.20 5.36
N ALA A 29 -15.79 -4.82 4.46
CA ALA A 29 -17.25 -4.69 4.31
C ALA A 29 -17.98 -5.98 3.84
N SER A 30 -19.33 -5.98 3.72
CA SER A 30 -20.29 -6.91 4.36
C SER A 30 -21.77 -6.46 4.16
N GLY A 31 -22.57 -7.04 3.26
CA GLY A 31 -23.98 -6.68 3.00
C GLY A 31 -24.24 -5.72 1.82
N ARG A 32 -25.53 -5.52 1.49
CA ARG A 32 -25.95 -4.69 0.34
C ARG A 32 -25.57 -3.21 0.57
N LYS A 33 -24.82 -2.61 -0.36
CA LYS A 33 -24.26 -1.24 -0.37
C LYS A 33 -23.13 -0.95 0.63
N ALA A 34 -22.49 -1.96 1.20
CA ALA A 34 -21.54 -1.77 2.30
C ALA A 34 -20.17 -1.21 1.86
N ARG A 35 -19.91 0.08 2.06
CA ARG A 35 -18.65 0.74 1.67
C ARG A 35 -17.69 0.92 2.86
N ALA A 36 -16.38 0.72 2.63
CA ALA A 36 -15.32 0.87 3.61
C ALA A 36 -14.07 1.53 2.99
N GLU A 37 -13.34 2.35 3.75
CA GLU A 37 -12.07 2.96 3.31
C GLU A 37 -11.07 3.14 4.45
N ASP A 38 -9.80 2.77 4.22
CA ASP A 38 -8.64 3.07 5.04
C ASP A 38 -7.81 4.17 4.33
N ARG A 39 -7.32 5.17 5.07
CA ARG A 39 -6.33 6.14 4.56
C ARG A 39 -5.17 6.35 5.54
N SER A 40 -4.93 5.38 6.43
CA SER A 40 -4.04 5.52 7.58
C SER A 40 -2.58 5.65 7.17
N GLU A 41 -1.84 6.55 7.81
CA GLU A 41 -0.38 6.57 7.70
C GLU A 41 0.23 5.61 8.73
N ARG A 42 0.86 4.53 8.25
CA ARG A 42 1.50 3.49 9.07
C ARG A 42 3.01 3.65 8.98
N VAL A 43 3.70 3.93 10.08
CA VAL A 43 5.16 3.81 10.11
C VAL A 43 5.51 2.32 10.11
N ALA A 44 6.26 1.87 9.10
CA ALA A 44 6.69 0.48 9.03
C ALA A 44 7.54 0.13 10.25
N ARG A 45 7.21 -0.98 10.91
CA ARG A 45 8.16 -1.72 11.73
C ARG A 45 8.64 -2.90 10.88
N PRO A 46 9.91 -3.35 11.02
CA PRO A 46 10.36 -4.59 10.39
C PRO A 46 9.35 -5.69 10.69
N ALA A 47 8.97 -6.46 9.67
CA ALA A 47 7.94 -7.47 9.85
C ALA A 47 8.45 -8.53 10.85
N GLU A 48 7.87 -8.54 12.06
CA GLU A 48 7.96 -9.67 12.98
C GLU A 48 7.23 -10.85 12.33
N ARG A 49 7.94 -11.53 11.43
CA ARG A 49 7.52 -12.77 10.78
C ARG A 49 7.67 -13.90 11.79
N ASP A 50 6.89 -13.84 12.87
CA ASP A 50 6.81 -14.93 13.83
C ASP A 50 5.76 -15.93 13.37
N ALA A 51 6.20 -17.17 13.14
CA ALA A 51 5.46 -18.15 12.36
C ALA A 51 4.63 -19.06 13.26
N ALA A 52 3.36 -18.69 13.49
CA ALA A 52 2.35 -19.59 14.05
C ALA A 52 1.04 -19.48 13.25
N LEU A 53 0.67 -20.57 12.58
CA LEU A 53 -0.60 -20.68 11.85
C LEU A 53 -1.78 -20.67 12.83
N VAL A 54 -2.48 -19.54 12.94
CA VAL A 54 -3.73 -19.45 13.72
C VAL A 54 -4.84 -20.22 12.98
N PRO A 55 -5.57 -21.15 13.61
CA PRO A 55 -6.67 -21.86 12.98
C PRO A 55 -7.80 -20.92 12.55
N VAL A 56 -8.19 -20.97 11.28
CA VAL A 56 -9.32 -20.21 10.74
C VAL A 56 -10.65 -20.78 11.26
N PRO A 57 -11.65 -19.94 11.61
CA PRO A 57 -13.00 -20.40 11.93
C PRO A 57 -13.59 -21.25 10.79
N SER A 58 -13.87 -22.53 11.07
CA SER A 58 -14.19 -23.54 10.07
C SER A 58 -15.63 -23.49 9.52
N ARG A 59 -16.37 -22.40 9.75
CA ARG A 59 -17.72 -22.20 9.22
C ARG A 59 -17.91 -20.75 8.79
N PRO A 60 -18.33 -20.47 7.54
CA PRO A 60 -18.68 -19.11 7.15
C PRO A 60 -19.87 -18.64 7.99
N PRO A 61 -19.89 -17.37 8.45
CA PRO A 61 -21.05 -16.81 9.11
C PRO A 61 -22.24 -16.71 8.12
N GLY A 62 -23.42 -16.42 8.68
CA GLY A 62 -24.66 -16.34 7.93
C GLY A 62 -24.69 -15.23 6.87
N GLU A 63 -25.86 -15.06 6.30
CA GLU A 63 -26.05 -14.29 5.07
C GLU A 63 -25.97 -12.75 5.25
N GLY A 64 -24.74 -12.22 5.34
CA GLY A 64 -24.42 -10.78 5.29
C GLY A 64 -23.04 -10.38 5.85
N ALA A 65 -22.18 -11.35 6.19
CA ALA A 65 -21.24 -11.25 7.30
C ALA A 65 -19.75 -11.37 6.92
N ILE A 66 -18.89 -11.38 7.95
CA ILE A 66 -17.41 -11.41 7.89
C ILE A 66 -16.87 -11.99 9.23
N ALA A 67 -15.75 -12.71 9.21
CA ALA A 67 -15.02 -13.31 10.35
C ALA A 67 -13.52 -13.47 9.97
N ALA A 68 -12.59 -13.98 10.83
CA ALA A 68 -11.14 -13.83 10.56
C ALA A 68 -10.08 -14.90 11.06
N GLY A 69 -8.79 -14.80 10.61
CA GLY A 69 -7.63 -15.73 10.70
C GLY A 69 -6.21 -15.10 10.54
N GLU A 70 -5.47 -15.22 9.41
CA GLU A 70 -4.11 -14.60 9.14
C GLU A 70 -3.92 -13.99 7.69
N VAL A 71 -3.68 -12.66 7.52
CA VAL A 71 -3.25 -11.87 6.30
C VAL A 71 -2.61 -10.49 6.71
N VAL A 72 -2.10 -9.66 5.76
CA VAL A 72 -1.25 -8.44 5.88
C VAL A 72 -1.54 -7.43 4.74
N GLY A 73 -1.91 -6.18 5.04
CA GLY A 73 -2.39 -5.17 4.06
C GLY A 73 -3.83 -5.37 3.50
N GLY A 74 -4.45 -4.34 2.90
CA GLY A 74 -5.58 -4.49 1.97
C GLY A 74 -7.04 -4.40 2.49
N ALA A 75 -7.92 -3.86 1.65
CA ALA A 75 -9.33 -3.65 1.91
C ALA A 75 -10.21 -4.77 1.32
N LEU A 76 -11.32 -5.12 2.00
CA LEU A 76 -12.23 -6.21 1.64
C LEU A 76 -13.69 -5.71 1.60
N ALA A 77 -14.56 -6.24 0.75
CA ALA A 77 -15.98 -5.87 0.74
C ALA A 77 -16.84 -7.08 0.33
N ALA A 78 -18.11 -7.08 0.73
CA ALA A 78 -19.07 -8.07 0.27
C ALA A 78 -20.51 -7.62 0.48
N GLY A 79 -21.41 -8.35 -0.16
CA GLY A 79 -22.80 -7.97 -0.40
C GLY A 79 -22.96 -6.95 -1.54
N PRO A 80 -24.16 -6.87 -2.14
CA PRO A 80 -24.32 -6.20 -3.44
C PRO A 80 -24.21 -4.66 -3.35
N GLU A 81 -23.32 -4.04 -4.13
CA GLU A 81 -22.90 -2.61 -4.08
C GLU A 81 -21.91 -2.25 -2.95
N ALA A 82 -21.31 -3.25 -2.30
CA ALA A 82 -20.23 -3.02 -1.35
C ALA A 82 -18.93 -2.53 -2.01
N GLU A 83 -18.15 -1.74 -1.26
CA GLU A 83 -16.88 -1.14 -1.70
C GLU A 83 -15.85 -1.21 -0.58
N ALA A 84 -14.58 -1.27 -0.95
CA ALA A 84 -13.47 -1.35 -0.03
C ALA A 84 -12.24 -0.68 -0.62
N VAL A 85 -11.69 0.30 0.08
CA VAL A 85 -10.54 1.08 -0.38
C VAL A 85 -9.44 1.03 0.67
N ASP A 86 -8.20 0.76 0.23
CA ASP A 86 -7.00 0.93 1.05
C ASP A 86 -6.11 2.00 0.42
N SER A 87 -6.24 3.23 0.91
CA SER A 87 -5.42 4.40 0.58
C SER A 87 -4.37 4.67 1.67
N SER A 88 -4.04 3.68 2.49
CA SER A 88 -3.03 3.84 3.54
C SER A 88 -1.61 4.04 2.99
N ARG A 89 -0.80 4.81 3.74
CA ARG A 89 0.58 5.12 3.39
C ARG A 89 1.53 4.45 4.36
N GLU A 90 2.46 3.67 3.85
CA GLU A 90 3.51 3.06 4.67
C GLU A 90 4.74 3.98 4.68
N LEU A 91 5.08 4.57 5.82
CA LEU A 91 6.22 5.49 5.98
C LEU A 91 7.46 4.74 6.50
N LEU A 92 8.59 4.88 5.80
CA LEU A 92 9.89 4.35 6.17
C LEU A 92 10.81 5.49 6.64
N ALA A 93 11.67 5.20 7.61
CA ALA A 93 12.71 6.15 8.04
C ALA A 93 13.80 6.24 6.95
N VAL A 94 14.06 7.45 6.45
CA VAL A 94 15.05 7.71 5.40
C VAL A 94 16.38 8.04 6.07
N PRO A 95 17.44 7.22 5.91
CA PRO A 95 18.75 7.53 6.49
C PRO A 95 19.35 8.79 5.82
N PRO A 96 20.10 9.63 6.57
CA PRO A 96 20.68 10.86 6.02
C PRO A 96 21.66 10.60 4.86
N GLU A 97 22.29 9.43 4.83
CA GLU A 97 23.16 8.97 3.74
C GLU A 97 22.38 8.81 2.42
N LEU A 98 21.14 8.32 2.48
CA LEU A 98 20.27 8.22 1.29
C LEU A 98 19.87 9.62 0.80
N LEU A 99 19.59 10.57 1.70
CA LEU A 99 19.34 11.97 1.29
C LEU A 99 20.58 12.64 0.70
N ALA A 100 21.79 12.33 1.19
CA ALA A 100 23.02 12.81 0.59
C ALA A 100 23.20 12.27 -0.84
N ALA A 101 23.02 10.96 -1.05
CA ALA A 101 23.13 10.34 -2.37
C ALA A 101 22.06 10.82 -3.36
N VAL A 102 20.83 11.09 -2.89
CA VAL A 102 19.74 11.68 -3.69
C VAL A 102 20.10 13.11 -4.14
N ARG A 103 20.62 13.95 -3.23
CA ARG A 103 21.09 15.31 -3.56
C ARG A 103 22.26 15.31 -4.54
N GLU A 104 23.22 14.42 -4.35
CA GLU A 104 24.35 14.23 -5.27
C GLU A 104 23.86 13.83 -6.67
N LEU A 105 22.95 12.86 -6.75
CA LEU A 105 22.34 12.46 -8.02
C LEU A 105 21.61 13.62 -8.70
N ARG A 106 20.79 14.40 -7.97
CA ARG A 106 20.15 15.61 -8.51
C ARG A 106 21.14 16.65 -9.02
N GLY A 107 22.32 16.78 -8.38
CA GLY A 107 23.40 17.63 -8.86
C GLY A 107 24.05 17.14 -10.17
N HIS A 108 24.03 15.83 -10.42
CA HIS A 108 24.59 15.22 -11.63
C HIS A 108 23.60 15.16 -12.81
N LEU A 109 22.28 15.13 -12.58
CA LEU A 109 21.30 15.04 -13.69
C LEU A 109 21.38 16.19 -14.72
N PRO A 110 21.56 17.47 -14.34
CA PRO A 110 21.70 18.58 -15.30
C PRO A 110 22.99 18.53 -16.15
N LEU A 111 23.95 17.69 -15.77
CA LEU A 111 25.21 17.50 -16.51
C LEU A 111 25.11 16.40 -17.57
N LEU A 112 24.03 15.61 -17.56
CA LEU A 112 23.76 14.59 -18.58
C LEU A 112 23.24 15.24 -19.88
N ALA A 113 23.64 14.67 -21.01
CA ALA A 113 23.06 15.02 -22.31
C ALA A 113 21.59 14.58 -22.33
N ARG A 114 20.67 15.54 -22.43
CA ARG A 114 19.23 15.29 -22.53
C ARG A 114 18.86 14.80 -23.93
N THR A 115 17.96 13.83 -24.00
CA THR A 115 17.37 13.36 -25.27
C THR A 115 15.86 13.18 -25.11
N ASP A 116 15.09 13.44 -26.16
CA ASP A 116 13.63 13.34 -26.11
C ASP A 116 13.18 11.95 -25.61
N GLY A 117 12.47 11.92 -24.48
CA GLY A 117 12.02 10.67 -23.85
C GLY A 117 13.07 9.94 -22.99
N ASP A 118 14.15 10.60 -22.58
CA ASP A 118 15.17 10.04 -21.67
C ASP A 118 14.63 9.66 -20.27
N GLY A 119 13.46 10.18 -19.87
CA GLY A 119 12.85 9.94 -18.56
C GLY A 119 13.54 10.67 -17.41
N LEU A 120 14.53 11.52 -17.68
CA LEU A 120 15.30 12.23 -16.64
C LEU A 120 14.44 13.26 -15.90
N ASP A 121 13.43 13.86 -16.55
CA ASP A 121 12.44 14.72 -15.87
C ASP A 121 11.61 13.96 -14.83
N GLU A 122 11.22 12.73 -15.12
CA GLU A 122 10.45 11.90 -14.17
C GLU A 122 11.33 11.47 -13.00
N VAL A 123 12.59 11.11 -13.27
CA VAL A 123 13.59 10.82 -12.23
C VAL A 123 13.85 12.05 -11.36
N GLU A 124 14.07 13.22 -11.96
CA GLU A 124 14.28 14.48 -11.23
C GLU A 124 13.07 14.84 -10.35
N GLY A 125 11.85 14.72 -10.88
CA GLY A 125 10.61 14.95 -10.14
C GLY A 125 10.40 13.98 -8.97
N GLN A 126 10.76 12.69 -9.12
CA GLN A 126 10.68 11.74 -8.00
C GLN A 126 11.77 11.97 -6.95
N LEU A 127 12.99 12.37 -7.34
CA LEU A 127 14.07 12.74 -6.41
C LEU A 127 13.72 14.00 -5.63
N ALA A 128 13.22 15.04 -6.29
CA ALA A 128 12.74 16.27 -5.66
C ALA A 128 11.61 15.98 -4.66
N GLY A 129 10.59 15.22 -5.08
CA GLY A 129 9.48 14.83 -4.20
C GLY A 129 9.90 13.94 -3.03
N LEU A 130 10.98 13.15 -3.15
CA LEU A 130 11.55 12.40 -2.04
C LEU A 130 12.25 13.32 -1.03
N GLU A 131 13.03 14.30 -1.50
CA GLU A 131 13.67 15.29 -0.62
C GLU A 131 12.65 16.15 0.13
N GLU A 132 11.62 16.64 -0.55
CA GLU A 132 10.56 17.45 0.04
C GLU A 132 9.79 16.68 1.13
N GLU A 133 9.48 15.40 0.88
CA GLU A 133 8.75 14.56 1.82
C GLU A 133 9.61 14.15 3.03
N ALA A 134 10.90 13.86 2.81
CA ALA A 134 11.81 13.44 3.86
C ALA A 134 12.45 14.58 4.66
N ALA A 135 12.55 15.80 4.11
CA ALA A 135 13.11 16.97 4.80
C ALA A 135 12.45 17.30 6.18
N PRO A 136 11.11 17.31 6.35
CA PRO A 136 10.50 17.69 7.62
C PRO A 136 10.56 16.61 8.70
N ALA A 137 10.62 15.32 8.34
CA ALA A 137 10.39 14.21 9.27
C ALA A 137 11.41 13.07 9.20
N GLY A 138 12.37 13.10 8.27
CA GLY A 138 13.30 12.00 8.00
C GLY A 138 12.58 10.72 7.55
N ARG A 139 11.45 10.85 6.85
CA ARG A 139 10.58 9.72 6.46
C ARG A 139 10.03 9.89 5.06
N ALA A 140 9.79 8.79 4.36
CA ALA A 140 9.15 8.78 3.05
C ALA A 140 8.26 7.55 2.86
N GLU A 141 7.24 7.69 2.02
CA GLU A 141 6.33 6.64 1.59
C GLU A 141 7.09 5.53 0.88
N ARG A 142 6.90 4.29 1.36
CA ARG A 142 7.40 3.06 0.74
C ARG A 142 7.02 2.98 -0.73
N GLY A 143 5.81 3.41 -1.09
CA GLY A 143 5.35 3.50 -2.47
C GLY A 143 6.22 4.42 -3.33
N ARG A 144 6.63 5.60 -2.82
CA ARG A 144 7.57 6.48 -3.52
C ARG A 144 8.95 5.84 -3.65
N LEU A 145 9.48 5.24 -2.59
CA LEU A 145 10.78 4.57 -2.60
C LEU A 145 10.82 3.42 -3.62
N VAL A 146 9.75 2.61 -3.70
CA VAL A 146 9.59 1.56 -4.71
C VAL A 146 9.52 2.14 -6.14
N ARG A 147 8.73 3.21 -6.37
CA ARG A 147 8.66 3.88 -7.68
C ARG A 147 10.02 4.45 -8.10
N LEU A 148 10.72 5.14 -7.21
CA LEU A 148 12.04 5.71 -7.47
C LEU A 148 13.08 4.62 -7.78
N ARG A 149 13.09 3.52 -7.00
CA ARG A 149 13.95 2.35 -7.30
C ARG A 149 13.68 1.77 -8.68
N ALA A 150 12.40 1.67 -9.08
CA ALA A 150 12.01 1.15 -10.39
C ALA A 150 12.43 2.08 -11.54
N LEU A 151 12.31 3.40 -11.37
CA LEU A 151 12.73 4.40 -12.36
C LEU A 151 14.25 4.45 -12.52
N LEU A 152 14.99 4.45 -11.41
CA LEU A 152 16.46 4.45 -11.42
C LEU A 152 17.03 3.12 -11.92
N GLY A 153 16.43 1.98 -11.56
CA GLY A 153 16.78 0.67 -12.11
C GLY A 153 16.29 0.45 -13.56
N GLY A 154 15.38 1.29 -14.03
CA GLY A 154 14.92 1.37 -15.41
C GLY A 154 15.89 2.14 -16.32
N GLY A 155 15.61 2.13 -17.61
CA GLY A 155 16.51 2.66 -18.64
C GLY A 155 16.90 4.14 -18.49
N ALA A 156 16.10 4.93 -17.75
CA ALA A 156 16.28 6.37 -17.59
C ALA A 156 17.66 6.78 -17.04
N THR A 157 18.26 5.99 -16.13
CA THR A 157 19.65 6.27 -15.67
C THR A 157 20.70 5.31 -16.25
N ALA A 158 20.28 4.21 -16.86
CA ALA A 158 21.18 3.28 -17.55
C ALA A 158 21.93 3.94 -18.72
N ALA A 159 21.32 4.94 -19.38
CA ALA A 159 21.96 5.73 -20.43
C ALA A 159 23.08 6.66 -19.92
N GLY A 160 23.03 7.07 -18.65
CA GLY A 160 24.01 7.99 -18.03
C GLY A 160 25.11 7.31 -17.21
N GLY A 161 24.98 6.02 -16.87
CA GLY A 161 26.00 5.25 -16.16
C GLY A 161 26.39 5.78 -14.77
N LEU A 162 25.53 6.59 -14.15
CA LEU A 162 25.87 7.32 -12.91
C LEU A 162 26.02 6.37 -11.70
N ALA A 163 27.22 6.34 -11.12
CA ALA A 163 27.50 5.60 -9.89
C ALA A 163 26.61 6.05 -8.72
N SER A 164 26.23 7.34 -8.67
CA SER A 164 25.28 7.87 -7.68
C SER A 164 23.87 7.29 -7.82
N ALA A 165 23.40 7.00 -9.05
CA ALA A 165 22.10 6.34 -9.26
C ALA A 165 22.10 4.90 -8.72
N LEU A 166 23.20 4.15 -8.93
CA LEU A 166 23.38 2.82 -8.36
C LEU A 166 23.42 2.86 -6.82
N ALA A 167 24.11 3.84 -6.23
CA ALA A 167 24.16 4.01 -4.78
C ALA A 167 22.75 4.27 -4.18
N VAL A 168 21.95 5.13 -4.81
CA VAL A 168 20.55 5.38 -4.41
C VAL A 168 19.70 4.10 -4.54
N VAL A 169 19.81 3.36 -5.65
CA VAL A 169 19.10 2.08 -5.84
C VAL A 169 19.48 1.06 -4.77
N GLN A 170 20.77 0.95 -4.41
CA GLN A 170 21.25 0.02 -3.39
C GLN A 170 20.74 0.41 -1.99
N ALA A 171 20.86 1.68 -1.60
CA ALA A 171 20.37 2.18 -0.31
C ALA A 171 18.85 2.01 -0.16
N ILE A 172 18.07 2.30 -1.21
CA ILE A 172 16.62 2.01 -1.21
C ILE A 172 16.35 0.50 -1.15
N SER A 173 17.14 -0.33 -1.84
CA SER A 173 16.98 -1.79 -1.79
C SER A 173 17.21 -2.36 -0.38
N GLN A 174 18.18 -1.81 0.37
CA GLN A 174 18.44 -2.17 1.77
C GLN A 174 17.32 -1.71 2.71
N LEU A 175 16.71 -0.54 2.44
CA LEU A 175 15.60 -0.01 3.24
C LEU A 175 14.26 -0.73 2.99
N LEU A 176 14.12 -1.43 1.85
CA LEU A 176 12.92 -2.16 1.46
C LEU A 176 12.96 -3.67 1.75
N ALA A 177 14.10 -4.19 2.23
CA ALA A 177 14.36 -5.60 2.52
C ALA A 177 13.73 -6.06 3.85
#